data_AF-D1P380-F1
#
_entry.id   AF-D1P380-F1
#
_cell.length_a   1.000
_cell.length_b   1.000
_cell.length_c   1.000
_cell.angle_alpha   90.00
_cell.angle_beta   90.00
_cell.angle_gamma   90.00
#
_symmetry.space_group_name_H-M   'P 1'
#
loop_
_entity.id
_entity.type
_entity.pdbx_description
1 polymer ?
#
loop_
_entity_poly.entity_id
_entity_poly.type
_entity_poly.pdbx_seq_one_letter_code
_entity_poly.pdbx_strand_id
1 'polypeptide(L)' 'MKKSVYKASGLWDEKSFITLFVASSEKDVLSTIAFWANLNGARVDELSIERYCSVH' A
#
# COMPACT_ATOMS: atom_id res chain seq x y z
N MET A 1 -9.04 17.54 1.58
CA MET A 1 -8.22 16.72 2.52
C MET A 1 -6.78 16.77 2.07
N LYS A 2 -5.82 16.92 3.00
CA LYS A 2 -4.39 16.86 2.66
C LYS A 2 -4.04 15.41 2.31
N LYS A 3 -3.37 15.19 1.17
CA LYS A 3 -2.86 13.88 0.77
C LYS A 3 -1.39 13.75 1.20
N SER A 4 -0.94 12.53 1.40
CA SER A 4 0.47 12.19 1.64
C SER A 4 0.90 11.09 0.69
N VAL A 5 2.20 11.02 0.44
CA VAL A 5 2.84 9.85 -0.17
C VAL A 5 3.09 8.83 0.93
N TYR A 6 2.70 7.59 0.70
CA TYR A 6 2.95 6.45 1.54
C TYR A 6 3.81 5.45 0.76
N LYS A 7 4.79 4.85 1.42
CA LYS A 7 5.58 3.74 0.92
C LYS A 7 4.98 2.46 1.48
N ALA A 8 4.52 1.56 0.62
CA ALA A 8 4.09 0.23 1.01
C ALA A 8 5.10 -0.81 0.49
N SER A 9 5.40 -1.79 1.32
CA SER A 9 6.29 -2.91 0.98
C SER A 9 5.79 -4.20 1.63
N GLY A 10 6.12 -5.34 1.04
CA GLY A 10 5.77 -6.64 1.58
C GLY A 10 6.05 -7.76 0.57
N LEU A 11 5.37 -8.88 0.73
CA LEU A 11 5.40 -10.00 -0.20
C LEU A 11 4.06 -10.10 -0.94
N TRP A 12 4.10 -10.19 -2.27
CA TRP A 12 2.96 -10.45 -3.15
C TRP A 12 3.18 -11.79 -3.83
N ASP A 13 2.41 -12.81 -3.43
CA ASP A 13 2.64 -14.20 -3.85
C ASP A 13 4.12 -14.60 -3.69
N GLU A 14 4.65 -14.37 -2.47
CA GLU A 14 6.04 -14.68 -2.07
C GLU A 14 7.12 -13.84 -2.77
N LYS A 15 6.74 -12.91 -3.65
CA LYS A 15 7.66 -11.97 -4.31
C LYS A 15 7.67 -10.63 -3.59
N SER A 16 8.85 -10.14 -3.24
CA SER A 16 8.97 -8.84 -2.61
C SER A 16 8.50 -7.71 -3.53
N PHE A 17 7.77 -6.74 -2.96
CA PHE A 17 7.37 -5.53 -3.66
C PHE A 17 7.61 -4.29 -2.81
N ILE A 18 7.79 -3.16 -3.49
CA ILE A 18 7.79 -1.81 -2.92
C ILE A 18 6.98 -0.92 -3.88
N THR A 19 6.05 -0.12 -3.37
CA THR A 19 5.23 0.79 -4.17
C THR A 19 4.89 2.05 -3.39
N LEU A 20 4.78 3.18 -4.10
CA LEU A 20 4.35 4.44 -3.54
C LEU A 20 2.86 4.68 -3.84
N PHE A 21 2.13 5.14 -2.82
CA PHE A 21 0.73 5.50 -2.90
C PHE A 21 0.54 6.97 -2.55
N VAL A 22 -0.29 7.68 -3.31
CA VAL A 22 -0.80 8.99 -2.91
C VAL A 22 -2.18 8.79 -2.30
N ALA A 23 -2.28 8.96 -0.99
CA ALA A 23 -3.48 8.63 -0.22
C ALA A 23 -3.79 9.69 0.85
N SER A 24 -5.02 9.69 1.37
CA SER A 24 -5.40 10.60 2.46
C SER A 24 -5.07 9.98 3.82
N SER A 25 -4.99 8.66 3.90
CA SER A 25 -4.62 7.91 5.10
C SER A 25 -3.92 6.59 4.76
N GLU A 26 -3.25 6.00 5.75
CA GLU A 26 -2.72 4.64 5.67
C GLU A 26 -3.81 3.60 5.41
N LYS A 27 -5.01 3.82 5.95
CA LYS A 27 -6.18 2.95 5.74
C LYS A 27 -6.59 2.90 4.28
N ASP A 28 -6.48 4.00 3.53
CA ASP A 28 -6.78 4.04 2.11
C ASP A 28 -5.79 3.15 1.33
N VAL A 29 -4.52 3.18 1.71
CA VAL A 29 -3.45 2.34 1.13
C VAL A 29 -3.72 0.87 1.40
N LEU A 30 -3.98 0.52 2.67
CA LEU A 30 -4.30 -0.85 3.07
C LEU A 30 -5.53 -1.38 2.31
N SER A 31 -6.60 -0.58 2.25
CA SER A 31 -7.85 -0.97 1.57
C SER A 31 -7.63 -1.17 0.08
N THR A 32 -6.79 -0.33 -0.54
CA THR A 32 -6.43 -0.46 -1.95
C THR A 32 -5.66 -1.76 -2.18
N ILE A 33 -4.61 -2.03 -1.41
CA ILE A 33 -3.81 -3.26 -1.53
C ILE A 33 -4.67 -4.50 -1.36
N ALA A 34 -5.54 -4.54 -0.33
CA ALA A 34 -6.46 -5.64 -0.11
C ALA A 34 -7.44 -5.86 -1.28
N PHE A 35 -7.94 -4.78 -1.87
CA PHE A 35 -8.79 -4.84 -3.06
C PHE A 35 -8.05 -5.47 -4.26
N TRP A 36 -6.82 -5.02 -4.55
CA TRP A 36 -6.02 -5.59 -5.63
C TRP A 36 -5.65 -7.05 -5.38
N ALA A 37 -5.34 -7.42 -4.14
CA ALA A 37 -5.01 -8.80 -3.78
C ALA A 37 -6.22 -9.72 -4.03
N ASN A 38 -7.40 -9.31 -3.57
CA ASN A 38 -8.65 -10.03 -3.79
C ASN A 38 -9.00 -10.18 -5.28
N LEU A 39 -8.80 -9.13 -6.08
CA LEU A 39 -9.05 -9.18 -7.52
C LEU A 39 -8.14 -10.19 -8.24
N ASN A 40 -6.90 -10.33 -7.79
CA ASN A 40 -5.92 -11.23 -8.42
C ASN A 40 -5.86 -12.62 -7.77
N GLY A 41 -6.63 -12.86 -6.71
CA GLY A 41 -6.50 -14.08 -5.89
C GLY A 41 -5.11 -14.21 -5.24
N ALA A 42 -4.45 -13.09 -4.98
CA ALA A 42 -3.08 -13.04 -4.51
C ALA A 42 -3.00 -13.02 -2.97
N ARG A 43 -1.94 -13.61 -2.42
CA ARG A 43 -1.60 -13.53 -1.00
C ARG A 43 -0.65 -12.35 -0.76
N VAL A 44 -0.99 -11.51 0.22
CA VAL A 44 -0.12 -10.42 0.67
C VAL A 44 0.34 -10.71 2.10
N ASP A 45 1.65 -10.87 2.27
CA ASP A 45 2.28 -11.13 3.56
C ASP A 45 3.26 -10.00 3.93
N GLU A 46 3.57 -9.86 5.22
CA GLU A 46 4.58 -8.92 5.75
C GLU A 46 4.37 -7.46 5.29
N LEU A 47 3.12 -7.04 5.11
CA LEU A 47 2.78 -5.70 4.64
C LEU A 47 3.20 -4.63 5.67
N SER A 48 4.09 -3.74 5.26
CA SER A 48 4.46 -2.51 5.97
C SER A 48 4.01 -1.30 5.16
N ILE A 49 3.42 -0.30 5.83
CA ILE A 49 3.01 0.96 5.21
C ILE A 49 3.58 2.10 6.04
N GLU A 50 4.36 2.97 5.42
CA GLU A 50 5.02 4.09 6.07
C GLU A 50 4.65 5.40 5.36
N ARG A 51 4.35 6.45 6.12
CA ARG A 51 4.17 7.78 5.54
C ARG A 51 5.53 8.34 5.14
N TYR A 52 5.70 8.65 3.85
CA TYR A 52 6.95 9.15 3.28
C TYR A 52 7.02 10.68 3.30
N CYS A 53 6.06 11.37 2.68
CA CYS A 53 6.02 12.84 2.66
C CYS A 53 4.60 13.37 2.48
N SER A 54 4.38 14.68 2.72
CA SER A 54 3.10 15.33 2.40
C SER A 54 3.06 15.72 0.92
N VAL A 55 1.90 15.64 0.29
CA VAL A 55 1.66 16.25 -1.02
C VAL A 55 1.13 17.67 -0.78
N HIS A 56 1.73 18.67 -1.42
CA HIS A 56 1.33 20.08 -1.33
C HIS A 56 0.57 20.48 -2.59
#